data_AF-A0A838R0U2-F1
#
_entry.id   AF-A0A838R0U2-F1
#
_cell.length_a   1.000
_cell.length_b   1.000
_cell.length_c   1.000
_cell.angle_alpha   90.00
_cell.angle_beta   90.00
_cell.angle_gamma   90.00
#
_symmetry.space_group_name_H-M   'P 1'
#
loop_
_entity.id
_entity.type
_entity.pdbx_description
1 polymer ?
#
loop_
_entity_poly.entity_id
_entity_poly.type
_entity_poly.pdbx_seq_one_letter_code
_entity_poly.pdbx_strand_id
1 'polypeptide(L)'
;MSTYSVGSDARAQAQASYMEHQILDHVKRALRVTLDWRAPSIAAARKMSSVQFTTKSFTRHLLRMMDLEETDGYMNVVRDQKPHLEHRVKKLERQHAQFRGYLDELQPEVAALTA
;
A
#
# COMPACT_ATOMS: atom_id res chain seq x y z
N MET A 1 -9.95 34.68 -2.88
CA MET A 1 -9.39 33.33 -2.73
C MET A 1 -10.23 32.58 -1.71
N SER A 2 -11.00 31.60 -2.16
CA SER A 2 -12.00 30.90 -1.33
C SER A 2 -11.31 29.82 -0.48
N THR A 3 -11.14 30.09 0.80
CA THR A 3 -10.54 29.18 1.79
C THR A 3 -11.39 27.94 2.09
N TYR A 4 -12.62 27.88 1.57
CA TYR A 4 -13.57 26.78 1.79
C TYR A 4 -13.30 25.52 0.96
N SER A 5 -12.62 25.62 -0.20
CA SER A 5 -12.33 24.45 -1.06
C SER A 5 -11.22 23.58 -0.48
N VAL A 6 -10.12 24.21 -0.04
CA VAL A 6 -8.89 23.52 0.40
C VAL A 6 -9.12 22.65 1.65
N GLY A 7 -10.00 23.07 2.55
CA GLY A 7 -10.34 22.31 3.76
C GLY A 7 -11.20 21.05 3.51
N SER A 8 -11.99 21.04 2.43
CA SER A 8 -12.79 19.88 2.03
C SER A 8 -11.89 18.82 1.39
N ASP A 9 -10.95 19.25 0.55
CA ASP A 9 -10.03 18.37 -0.17
C ASP A 9 -9.06 17.66 0.78
N ALA A 10 -8.49 18.39 1.75
CA ALA A 10 -7.58 17.81 2.75
C ALA A 10 -8.25 16.76 3.64
N ARG A 11 -9.52 16.97 4.03
CA ARG A 11 -10.30 15.98 4.80
C ARG A 11 -10.62 14.75 3.97
N ALA A 12 -10.99 14.94 2.71
CA ALA A 12 -11.26 13.83 1.80
C ALA A 12 -9.99 12.99 1.55
N GLN A 13 -8.84 13.63 1.36
CA GLN A 13 -7.54 12.96 1.21
C GLN A 13 -7.13 12.20 2.47
N ALA A 14 -7.28 12.81 3.65
CA ALA A 14 -7.01 12.15 4.93
C ALA A 14 -7.91 10.91 5.13
N GLN A 15 -9.20 11.03 4.79
CA GLN A 15 -10.15 9.91 4.84
C GLN A 15 -9.77 8.81 3.84
N ALA A 16 -9.39 9.18 2.61
CA ALA A 16 -8.96 8.23 1.59
C ALA A 16 -7.69 7.48 2.03
N SER A 17 -6.69 8.19 2.55
CA SER A 17 -5.46 7.59 3.09
C SER A 17 -5.78 6.64 4.25
N TYR A 18 -6.64 7.05 5.18
CA TYR A 18 -7.08 6.20 6.29
C TYR A 18 -7.78 4.92 5.82
N MET A 19 -8.72 5.05 4.87
CA MET A 19 -9.41 3.89 4.29
C MET A 19 -8.43 2.96 3.56
N GLU A 20 -7.45 3.51 2.85
CA GLU A 20 -6.44 2.72 2.13
C GLU A 20 -5.59 1.90 3.10
N HIS A 21 -5.18 2.48 4.24
CA HIS A 21 -4.51 1.75 5.32
C HIS A 21 -5.36 0.58 5.85
N GLN A 22 -6.66 0.80 6.09
CA GLN A 22 -7.56 -0.27 6.55
C GLN A 22 -7.70 -1.40 5.53
N ILE A 23 -7.80 -1.06 4.25
CA ILE A 23 -7.87 -2.04 3.16
C ILE A 23 -6.56 -2.81 3.09
N LEU A 24 -5.41 -2.13 3.12
CA LEU A 24 -4.10 -2.75 3.07
C LEU A 24 -3.91 -3.75 4.22
N ASP A 25 -4.34 -3.41 5.44
CA ASP A 25 -4.31 -4.32 6.59
C ASP A 25 -5.21 -5.53 6.42
N HIS A 26 -6.36 -5.39 5.77
CA HIS A 26 -7.23 -6.51 5.44
C HIS A 26 -6.56 -7.44 4.41
N VAL A 27 -6.04 -6.88 3.33
CA VAL A 27 -5.39 -7.63 2.25
C VAL A 27 -4.10 -8.32 2.74
N LYS A 28 -3.32 -7.66 3.60
CA LYS A 28 -2.13 -8.24 4.24
C LYS A 28 -2.47 -9.45 5.11
N ARG A 29 -3.56 -9.38 5.87
CA ARG A 29 -4.05 -10.53 6.65
C ARG A 29 -4.51 -11.66 5.74
N ALA A 30 -5.27 -11.36 4.69
CA ALA A 30 -5.68 -12.35 3.70
C ALA A 30 -4.46 -13.03 3.04
N LEU A 31 -3.42 -12.28 2.69
CA LEU A 31 -2.21 -12.82 2.07
C LEU A 31 -1.50 -13.80 3.00
N ARG A 32 -1.36 -13.44 4.29
CA ARG A 32 -0.77 -14.33 5.30
C ARG A 32 -1.53 -15.64 5.42
N VAL A 33 -2.86 -15.57 5.55
CA VAL A 33 -3.72 -16.77 5.61
C VAL A 33 -3.53 -17.64 4.37
N THR A 34 -3.49 -17.04 3.18
CA THR A 34 -3.27 -17.77 1.93
C THR A 34 -1.89 -18.43 1.87
N LEU A 35 -0.84 -17.77 2.37
CA LEU A 35 0.51 -18.34 2.42
C LEU A 35 0.59 -19.50 3.43
N ASP A 36 -0.03 -19.35 4.60
CA ASP A 36 -0.07 -20.35 5.67
C ASP A 36 -0.94 -21.56 5.34
N TRP A 37 -1.82 -21.46 4.33
CA TRP A 37 -2.66 -22.56 3.89
C TRP A 37 -1.81 -23.75 3.42
N ARG A 38 -1.84 -24.84 4.18
CA ARG A 38 -1.23 -26.14 3.80
C ARG A 38 -2.16 -26.88 2.84
N ALA A 39 -2.09 -26.52 1.57
CA ALA A 39 -2.88 -27.16 0.51
C ALA A 39 -2.36 -28.59 0.21
N PRO A 40 -3.24 -29.60 0.12
CA PRO A 40 -2.90 -30.89 -0.50
C PRO A 40 -2.40 -30.67 -1.93
N SER A 41 -1.63 -31.61 -2.48
CA SER A 41 -1.04 -31.50 -3.84
C SER A 41 -2.07 -31.16 -4.92
N ILE A 42 -3.27 -31.77 -4.86
CA ILE A 42 -4.39 -31.49 -5.77
C ILE A 42 -4.93 -30.05 -5.70
N ALA A 43 -4.66 -29.32 -4.63
CA ALA A 43 -5.11 -27.94 -4.42
C ALA A 43 -3.97 -26.91 -4.59
N ALA A 44 -2.76 -27.36 -4.96
CA ALA A 44 -1.59 -26.49 -5.11
C ALA A 44 -1.84 -25.38 -6.15
N ALA A 45 -2.41 -25.71 -7.31
CA ALA A 45 -2.75 -24.72 -8.34
C ALA A 45 -3.72 -23.65 -7.82
N ARG A 46 -4.75 -24.06 -7.06
CA ARG A 46 -5.71 -23.13 -6.44
C ARG A 46 -5.02 -22.21 -5.44
N LYS A 47 -4.11 -22.75 -4.61
CA LYS A 47 -3.31 -21.95 -3.67
C LYS A 47 -2.48 -20.92 -4.43
N MET A 48 -1.80 -21.30 -5.51
CA MET A 48 -0.99 -20.37 -6.31
C MET A 48 -1.83 -19.25 -6.91
N SER A 49 -3.02 -19.56 -7.46
CA SER A 49 -3.95 -18.53 -7.95
C SER A 49 -4.40 -17.57 -6.86
N SER A 50 -4.69 -18.07 -5.65
CA SER A 50 -5.04 -17.23 -4.50
C SER A 50 -3.87 -16.34 -4.07
N VAL A 51 -2.64 -16.87 -4.00
CA VAL A 51 -1.44 -16.09 -3.70
C VAL A 51 -1.29 -14.96 -4.72
N GLN A 52 -1.37 -15.28 -6.01
CA GLN A 52 -1.24 -14.30 -7.08
C GLN A 52 -2.30 -13.19 -6.99
N PHE A 53 -3.56 -13.57 -6.78
CA PHE A 53 -4.66 -12.61 -6.63
C PHE A 53 -4.46 -11.68 -5.42
N THR A 54 -4.12 -12.25 -4.26
CA THR A 54 -3.96 -11.46 -3.04
C THR A 54 -2.72 -10.58 -3.11
N THR A 55 -1.61 -11.05 -3.71
CA THR A 55 -0.41 -10.24 -3.94
C THR A 55 -0.67 -9.08 -4.91
N LYS A 56 -1.40 -9.31 -6.02
CA LYS A 56 -1.80 -8.23 -6.94
C LYS A 56 -2.64 -7.17 -6.24
N SER A 57 -3.58 -7.61 -5.39
CA SER A 57 -4.39 -6.70 -4.59
C SER A 57 -3.54 -5.93 -3.58
N PHE A 58 -2.64 -6.61 -2.87
CA PHE A 58 -1.73 -5.99 -1.89
C PHE A 58 -0.87 -4.90 -2.56
N THR A 59 -0.27 -5.23 -3.71
CA THR A 59 0.57 -4.33 -4.51
C THR A 59 -0.19 -3.07 -4.90
N ARG A 60 -1.40 -3.22 -5.47
CA ARG A 60 -2.24 -2.09 -5.86
C ARG A 60 -2.57 -1.16 -4.69
N HIS A 61 -2.95 -1.73 -3.55
CA HIS A 61 -3.34 -0.94 -2.38
C HIS A 61 -2.13 -0.30 -1.70
N LEU A 62 -0.97 -0.96 -1.68
CA LEU A 62 0.26 -0.37 -1.16
C LEU A 62 0.72 0.81 -2.02
N LEU A 63 0.75 0.67 -3.35
CA LEU A 63 1.11 1.76 -4.27
C LEU A 63 0.15 2.94 -4.11
N ARG A 64 -1.16 2.67 -4.12
CA ARG A 64 -2.19 3.69 -3.92
C ARG A 64 -2.05 4.41 -2.58
N MET A 65 -1.75 3.68 -1.50
CA MET A 65 -1.49 4.29 -0.20
C MET A 65 -0.30 5.24 -0.29
N MET A 66 0.82 4.80 -0.87
CA MET A 66 2.02 5.65 -0.98
C MET A 66 1.73 6.91 -1.78
N ASP A 67 1.01 6.78 -2.89
CA ASP A 67 0.62 7.91 -3.73
C ASP A 67 -0.28 8.91 -2.99
N LEU A 68 -1.23 8.42 -2.17
CA LEU A 68 -2.10 9.26 -1.33
C LEU A 68 -1.36 9.99 -0.21
N GLU A 69 -0.24 9.43 0.26
CA GLU A 69 0.57 10.06 1.30
C GLU A 69 1.54 11.10 0.71
N GLU A 70 2.09 10.82 -0.48
CA GLU A 70 3.09 11.64 -1.19
C GLU A 70 2.47 12.79 -2.01
N THR A 71 1.49 12.50 -2.87
CA THR A 71 0.94 13.44 -3.87
C THR A 71 -0.20 14.23 -3.27
N ASP A 72 0.02 15.53 -3.00
CA ASP A 72 -0.90 16.42 -2.28
C ASP A 72 -1.41 15.83 -0.96
N GLY A 73 -0.70 14.84 -0.44
CA GLY A 73 -1.05 14.07 0.73
C GLY A 73 -0.56 14.73 2.01
N TYR A 74 -0.76 14.03 3.13
CA TYR A 74 -0.40 14.59 4.43
C TYR A 74 1.09 14.84 4.59
N MET A 75 1.99 14.21 3.81
CA MET A 75 3.44 14.42 3.97
C MET A 75 3.84 15.87 3.68
N ASN A 76 3.28 16.48 2.63
CA ASN A 76 3.52 17.90 2.31
C ASN A 76 2.91 18.80 3.39
N VAL A 77 1.69 18.48 3.85
CA VAL A 77 1.04 19.20 4.95
C VAL A 77 1.87 19.16 6.24
N VAL A 78 2.46 18.02 6.57
CA VAL A 78 3.32 17.87 7.76
C VAL A 78 4.63 18.65 7.60
N ARG A 79 5.24 18.62 6.41
CA ARG A 79 6.44 19.39 6.11
C ARG A 79 6.21 20.89 6.28
N ASP A 80 5.08 21.40 5.81
CA ASP A 80 4.73 22.82 5.85
C ASP A 80 4.30 23.26 7.26
N GLN A 81 3.42 22.50 7.93
CA GLN A 81 2.82 22.90 9.21
C GLN A 81 3.65 22.47 10.42
N LYS A 82 4.48 21.43 10.29
CA LYS A 82 5.24 20.81 11.39
C LYS A 82 6.66 20.46 10.95
N PRO A 83 7.50 21.46 10.63
CA PRO A 83 8.84 21.24 10.08
C PRO A 83 9.78 20.43 11.00
N HIS A 84 9.56 20.45 12.31
CA HIS A 84 10.30 19.60 13.26
C HIS A 84 10.08 18.09 13.04
N LEU A 85 9.04 17.70 12.30
CA LEU A 85 8.75 16.32 11.92
C LEU A 85 9.31 15.91 10.54
N GLU A 86 10.06 16.78 9.86
CA GLU A 86 10.65 16.51 8.54
C GLU A 86 11.47 15.20 8.51
N HIS A 87 12.18 14.89 9.60
CA HIS A 87 12.92 13.65 9.74
C HIS A 87 12.04 12.38 9.63
N ARG A 88 10.76 12.46 10.06
CA ARG A 88 9.79 11.37 9.93
C ARG A 88 9.28 11.26 8.50
N VAL A 89 9.04 12.38 7.83
CA VAL A 89 8.65 12.42 6.41
C VAL A 89 9.75 11.76 5.56
N LYS A 90 11.01 12.17 5.74
CA LYS A 90 12.17 11.55 5.06
C LYS A 90 12.32 10.06 5.35
N LYS A 91 11.99 9.63 6.58
CA LYS A 91 12.00 8.20 6.91
C LYS A 91 10.93 7.46 6.10
N LEU A 92 9.73 8.01 6.02
CA LEU A 92 8.62 7.41 5.31
C LEU A 92 8.87 7.34 3.79
N GLU A 93 9.43 8.41 3.19
CA GLU A 93 9.87 8.41 1.78
C GLU A 93 10.86 7.28 1.49
N ARG A 94 11.85 7.06 2.37
CA ARG A 94 12.78 5.92 2.23
C ARG A 94 12.09 4.57 2.35
N GLN A 95 11.11 4.44 3.25
CA GLN A 95 10.33 3.21 3.39
C GLN A 95 9.50 2.95 2.12
N HIS A 96 8.92 3.99 1.52
CA HIS A 96 8.18 3.87 0.27
C HIS A 96 9.08 3.45 -0.89
N ALA A 97 10.25 4.06 -1.03
CA ALA A 97 11.24 3.65 -2.03
C ALA A 97 11.65 2.19 -1.85
N GLN A 98 11.88 1.75 -0.61
CA GLN A 98 12.21 0.37 -0.29
C GLN A 98 11.06 -0.59 -0.64
N PHE A 99 9.81 -0.22 -0.35
CA PHE A 99 8.65 -1.02 -0.72
C PHE A 99 8.47 -1.14 -2.23
N ARG A 100 8.64 -0.05 -2.98
CA ARG A 100 8.63 -0.09 -4.45
C ARG A 100 9.70 -1.04 -4.98
N GLY A 101 10.92 -0.98 -4.43
CA GLY A 101 11.98 -1.94 -4.78
C GLY A 101 11.60 -3.39 -4.52
N TYR A 102 11.02 -3.71 -3.36
CA TYR A 102 10.54 -5.07 -3.08
C TYR A 102 9.40 -5.52 -4.01
N LEU A 103 8.51 -4.61 -4.41
CA LEU A 103 7.46 -4.94 -5.37
C LEU A 103 8.04 -5.25 -6.75
N ASP A 104 8.99 -4.45 -7.22
CA ASP A 104 9.66 -4.65 -8.51
C ASP A 104 10.41 -6.00 -8.56
N GLU A 105 11.02 -6.42 -7.44
CA GLU A 105 11.68 -7.71 -7.30
C GLU A 105 10.68 -8.89 -7.24
N LEU A 106 9.62 -8.79 -6.43
CA LEU A 106 8.73 -9.91 -6.13
C LEU A 106 7.63 -10.13 -7.18
N GLN A 107 7.21 -9.08 -7.88
CA GLN A 107 6.13 -9.15 -8.85
C GLN A 107 6.39 -10.15 -10.00
N PRO A 108 7.59 -10.22 -10.62
CA PRO A 108 7.87 -11.23 -11.64
C PRO A 108 7.91 -12.65 -11.06
N GLU A 109 8.46 -12.84 -9.85
CA GLU A 109 8.51 -14.15 -9.21
C GLU A 109 7.10 -14.70 -8.95
N VAL A 110 6.20 -13.86 -8.42
CA VAL A 110 4.81 -14.24 -8.16
C VAL A 110 4.03 -14.48 -9.46
N ALA A 111 4.35 -13.77 -10.54
CA ALA A 111 3.76 -14.02 -11.85
C ALA A 111 4.18 -15.39 -12.43
N ALA A 112 5.40 -15.83 -12.15
CA ALA A 112 5.94 -17.10 -12.63
C ALA A 112 5.38 -18.34 -11.90
N LEU A 113 4.82 -18.20 -10.69
CA LEU A 113 4.29 -19.32 -9.89
C LEU A 113 3.14 -20.11 -10.54
N THR A 114 2.54 -19.57 -11.60
CA THR A 114 1.39 -20.17 -12.31
C THR A 114 1.63 -20.36 -13.80
N ALA A 115 2.84 -20.07 -14.29
CA ALA A 115 3.26 -20.31 -15.67
C ALA A 115 3.75 -21.75 -15.83
#